data_AF-A0A150ITC0-F1
#
_entry.id   AF-A0A150ITC0-F1
#
_cell.length_a   1.000
_cell.length_b   1.000
_cell.length_c   1.000
_cell.angle_alpha   90.00
_cell.angle_beta   90.00
_cell.angle_gamma   90.00
#
_symmetry.space_group_name_H-M   'P 1'
#
loop_
_entity.id
_entity.type
_entity.pdbx_description
1 polymer ?
#
loop_
_entity_poly.entity_id
_entity_poly.type
_entity_poly.pdbx_seq_one_letter_code
_entity_poly.pdbx_strand_id
1 'polypeptide(L)'
;MSKDIILTYREDSLIYKIIDGIRRLRGRYTLEELLEKEHGYEEEFRGKTIYIFPMGRVDIKRLPEGYHRYSVRGSDYDWGQAATIEHSVGVNYWGFVLSKEELDLNKVDYGGTKYIQLTKKERDEIF
;
A
#
# COMPACT_ATOMS: atom_id res chain seq x y z
N MET A 1 0.95 -21.19 -16.61
CA MET A 1 -0.23 -20.65 -15.90
C MET A 1 0.28 -19.65 -14.89
N SER A 2 0.03 -18.36 -15.10
CA SER A 2 0.24 -17.35 -14.06
C SER A 2 -0.70 -17.71 -12.92
N LYS A 3 -0.19 -17.93 -11.71
CA LYS A 3 -1.07 -18.15 -10.55
C LYS A 3 -1.72 -16.81 -10.24
N ASP A 4 -3.05 -16.78 -10.24
CA ASP A 4 -3.79 -15.60 -9.82
C ASP A 4 -3.33 -15.21 -8.41
N ILE A 5 -2.88 -13.96 -8.27
CA ILE A 5 -2.38 -13.43 -7.01
C ILE A 5 -3.56 -13.13 -6.11
N ILE A 6 -3.88 -14.02 -5.18
CA ILE A 6 -5.02 -13.85 -4.27
C ILE A 6 -4.58 -13.08 -3.01
N LEU A 7 -5.13 -11.88 -2.83
CA LEU A 7 -4.92 -11.02 -1.67
C LEU A 7 -6.11 -11.11 -0.71
N THR A 8 -5.85 -11.31 0.59
CA THR A 8 -6.89 -11.14 1.61
C THR A 8 -6.98 -9.66 1.97
N TYR A 9 -7.86 -8.94 1.28
CA TYR A 9 -7.97 -7.48 1.29
C TYR A 9 -9.08 -6.98 2.21
N ARG A 10 -8.81 -5.85 2.88
CA ARG A 10 -9.79 -5.04 3.58
C ARG A 10 -9.56 -3.57 3.23
N GLU A 11 -10.62 -2.84 2.96
CA GLU A 11 -10.59 -1.38 2.93
C GLU A 11 -10.80 -0.77 4.33
N ASP A 12 -9.98 0.23 4.66
CA ASP A 12 -9.80 0.77 6.02
C ASP A 12 -10.21 2.25 6.16
N SER A 13 -11.10 2.71 5.29
CA SER A 13 -11.67 4.07 5.39
C SER A 13 -12.72 4.16 6.49
N LEU A 14 -12.54 5.11 7.42
CA LEU A 14 -13.58 5.57 8.36
C LEU A 14 -14.65 6.42 7.66
N ILE A 15 -14.29 7.13 6.58
CA ILE A 15 -15.21 7.96 5.79
C ILE A 15 -16.24 7.12 5.04
N TYR A 16 -15.83 6.02 4.40
CA TYR A 16 -16.76 5.11 3.72
C TYR A 16 -17.62 4.27 4.67
N LYS A 17 -17.25 4.16 5.96
CA LYS A 17 -18.15 3.55 6.96
C LYS A 17 -19.41 4.39 7.20
N ILE A 18 -19.35 5.69 6.93
CA ILE A 18 -20.42 6.66 7.22
C ILE A 18 -21.29 6.93 5.99
N ILE A 19 -20.71 6.95 4.79
CA ILE A 19 -21.37 7.49 3.59
C ILE A 19 -22.10 6.44 2.75
N ASP A 20 -21.69 5.16 2.74
CA ASP A 20 -22.38 4.19 1.91
C ASP A 20 -22.44 2.79 2.53
N GLY A 21 -23.67 2.28 2.65
CA GLY A 21 -23.97 1.04 3.35
C GLY A 21 -23.36 -0.23 2.73
N ILE A 22 -22.88 -0.20 1.48
CA ILE A 22 -22.39 -1.38 0.76
C ILE A 22 -21.37 -0.87 -0.28
N ARG A 23 -20.06 -0.99 -0.06
CA ARG A 23 -19.26 -2.15 -0.51
C ARG A 23 -18.03 -2.27 0.39
N ARG A 24 -18.13 -3.02 1.48
CA ARG A 24 -16.95 -3.38 2.28
C ARG A 24 -16.24 -4.52 1.56
N LEU A 25 -15.27 -4.22 0.68
CA LEU A 25 -14.36 -5.28 0.22
C LEU A 25 -13.64 -5.82 1.45
N ARG A 26 -14.08 -6.99 1.90
CA ARG A 26 -13.46 -7.83 2.92
C ARG A 26 -13.51 -9.25 2.42
N GLY A 27 -12.38 -9.74 1.93
CA GLY A 27 -12.39 -11.04 1.29
C GLY A 27 -11.10 -11.34 0.56
N ARG A 28 -11.16 -12.37 -0.26
CA ARG A 28 -10.08 -12.77 -1.15
C ARG A 28 -10.40 -12.22 -2.53
N TYR A 29 -9.45 -11.50 -3.10
CA TYR A 29 -9.54 -10.95 -4.45
C TYR A 29 -8.25 -11.24 -5.19
N THR A 30 -8.30 -11.40 -6.51
CA THR A 30 -7.08 -11.39 -7.30
C THR A 30 -6.50 -9.96 -7.33
N LEU A 31 -5.21 -9.83 -7.64
CA LEU A 31 -4.59 -8.54 -7.90
C LEU A 31 -5.34 -7.80 -9.01
N GLU A 32 -5.61 -8.49 -10.11
CA GLU A 32 -6.35 -7.98 -11.25
C GLU A 32 -7.74 -7.45 -10.84
N GLU A 33 -8.51 -8.21 -10.06
CA GLU A 33 -9.82 -7.76 -9.55
C GLU A 33 -9.73 -6.48 -8.71
N LEU A 34 -8.64 -6.28 -7.97
CA LEU A 34 -8.46 -5.06 -7.16
C LEU A 34 -8.05 -3.86 -8.01
N LEU A 35 -7.27 -4.07 -9.06
CA LEU A 35 -6.89 -3.04 -10.03
C LEU A 35 -8.11 -2.63 -10.89
N GLU A 36 -8.88 -3.60 -11.39
CA GLU A 36 -10.11 -3.36 -12.16
C GLU A 36 -11.18 -2.62 -11.36
N LYS A 37 -11.22 -2.82 -10.03
CA LYS A 37 -12.15 -2.13 -9.13
C LYS A 37 -11.60 -0.80 -8.61
N GLU A 38 -10.48 -0.31 -9.15
CA GLU A 38 -9.85 0.96 -8.78
C GLU A 38 -9.48 1.09 -7.28
N HIS A 39 -9.30 -0.04 -6.58
CA HIS A 39 -8.82 -0.03 -5.19
C HIS A 39 -7.30 0.01 -5.09
N GLY A 40 -6.62 -0.17 -6.22
CA GLY A 40 -5.21 0.04 -6.36
C GLY A 40 -4.84 0.29 -7.81
N TYR A 41 -3.58 0.63 -8.02
CA TYR A 41 -3.04 0.94 -9.34
C TYR A 41 -1.57 0.48 -9.41
N GLU A 42 -1.11 0.20 -10.64
CA GLU A 42 0.26 -0.22 -10.92
C GLU A 42 1.08 0.99 -11.33
N GLU A 43 2.28 1.14 -10.77
CA GLU A 43 3.21 2.23 -11.10
C GLU A 43 4.65 1.73 -11.18
N GLU A 44 5.50 2.52 -11.83
CA GLU A 44 6.96 2.37 -11.72
C GLU A 44 7.50 3.25 -10.60
N PHE A 45 8.22 2.64 -9.65
CA PHE A 45 8.89 3.36 -8.57
C PHE A 45 10.36 2.98 -8.49
N ARG A 46 11.23 3.93 -8.85
CA ARG A 46 12.70 3.77 -8.84
C ARG A 46 13.17 2.54 -9.62
N GLY A 47 12.61 2.33 -10.81
CA GLY A 47 12.93 1.21 -11.69
C GLY A 47 12.29 -0.13 -11.32
N LYS A 48 11.33 -0.13 -10.39
CA LYS A 48 10.61 -1.34 -9.95
C LYS A 48 9.12 -1.17 -10.14
N THR A 49 8.45 -2.21 -10.64
CA THR A 49 6.98 -2.25 -10.66
C THR A 49 6.46 -2.39 -9.23
N ILE A 50 5.52 -1.52 -8.88
CA ILE A 50 4.83 -1.54 -7.60
C ILE A 50 3.31 -1.47 -7.80
N TYR A 51 2.58 -2.10 -6.88
CA TYR A 51 1.12 -2.01 -6.81
C TYR A 51 0.74 -1.25 -5.55
N ILE A 52 0.06 -0.13 -5.71
CA ILE A 52 -0.27 0.79 -4.64
C ILE A 52 -1.75 0.63 -4.29
N PHE A 53 -2.06 0.50 -3.01
CA PHE A 53 -3.43 0.35 -2.50
C PHE A 53 -3.70 1.39 -1.41
N PRO A 54 -4.16 2.60 -1.79
CA PRO A 54 -4.57 3.62 -0.84
C PRO A 54 -5.71 3.10 0.04
N MET A 55 -5.64 3.39 1.34
CA MET A 55 -6.63 2.98 2.35
C MET A 55 -6.87 1.46 2.48
N GLY A 56 -6.16 0.64 1.72
CA GLY A 56 -6.28 -0.81 1.75
C GLY A 56 -5.42 -1.46 2.83
N ARG A 57 -5.74 -2.70 3.19
CA ARG A 57 -4.90 -3.58 3.99
C ARG A 57 -4.93 -4.99 3.42
N VAL A 58 -3.78 -5.67 3.50
CA VAL A 58 -3.64 -7.08 3.16
C VAL A 58 -3.13 -7.89 4.35
N ASP A 59 -3.60 -9.12 4.49
CA ASP A 59 -3.03 -10.08 5.45
C ASP A 59 -1.63 -10.52 5.00
N ILE A 60 -0.61 -10.04 5.70
CA ILE A 60 0.81 -10.34 5.42
C ILE A 60 1.11 -11.85 5.46
N LYS A 61 0.39 -12.63 6.26
CA LYS A 61 0.60 -14.09 6.37
C LYS A 61 0.08 -14.85 5.15
N ARG A 62 -0.66 -14.17 4.28
CA ARG A 62 -1.29 -14.72 3.08
C ARG A 62 -0.80 -14.03 1.81
N LEU A 63 0.32 -13.30 1.88
CA LEU A 63 0.94 -12.76 0.69
C LEU A 63 1.36 -13.90 -0.24
N PRO A 64 1.16 -13.73 -1.55
CA PRO A 64 1.70 -14.67 -2.52
C PRO A 64 3.22 -14.70 -2.45
N GLU A 65 3.79 -15.85 -2.79
CA GLU A 65 5.22 -16.05 -2.90
C GLU A 65 5.86 -15.03 -3.87
N GLY A 66 7.03 -14.51 -3.50
CA GLY A 66 7.76 -13.52 -4.27
C GLY A 66 7.25 -12.09 -4.15
N TYR A 67 6.17 -11.83 -3.40
CA TYR A 67 5.72 -10.46 -3.13
C TYR A 67 6.20 -9.96 -1.77
N HIS A 68 6.80 -8.77 -1.81
CA HIS A 68 7.13 -7.96 -0.65
C HIS A 68 6.02 -6.95 -0.42
N ARG A 69 5.68 -6.71 0.85
CA ARG A 69 4.68 -5.71 1.25
C ARG A 69 5.31 -4.65 2.14
N TYR A 70 4.96 -3.40 1.86
CA TYR A 70 5.36 -2.24 2.65
C TYR A 70 4.14 -1.40 3.00
N SER A 71 4.14 -0.76 4.17
CA SER A 71 3.15 0.27 4.49
C SER A 71 3.58 1.61 3.91
N VAL A 72 2.59 2.41 3.54
CA VAL A 72 2.79 3.83 3.26
C VAL A 72 2.27 4.60 4.46
N ARG A 73 3.12 5.43 5.05
CA ARG A 73 2.74 6.40 6.07
C ARG A 73 2.27 7.68 5.38
N GLY A 74 1.18 8.26 5.86
CA GLY A 74 0.76 9.61 5.52
C GLY A 74 1.59 10.67 6.25
N SER A 75 1.55 11.89 5.75
CA SER A 75 2.17 13.05 6.38
C SER A 75 1.48 13.39 7.71
N ASP A 76 2.28 13.82 8.69
CA ASP A 76 1.76 14.26 9.99
C ASP A 76 1.00 15.60 9.89
N TYR A 77 1.24 16.37 8.82
CA TYR A 77 0.64 17.69 8.58
C TYR A 77 -0.52 17.68 7.58
N ASP A 78 -0.51 16.73 6.65
CA ASP A 78 -1.55 16.56 5.62
C ASP A 78 -1.90 15.07 5.50
N TRP A 79 -3.02 14.68 6.11
CA TRP A 79 -3.42 13.28 6.19
C TRP A 79 -3.70 12.63 4.82
N GLY A 80 -3.91 13.44 3.76
CA GLY A 80 -4.12 12.96 2.41
C GLY A 80 -2.82 12.59 1.68
N GLN A 81 -1.68 13.13 2.11
CA GLN A 81 -0.42 12.98 1.39
C GLN A 81 0.41 11.82 1.94
N ALA A 82 0.86 10.90 1.09
CA ALA A 82 1.87 9.90 1.47
C ALA A 82 3.18 10.58 1.88
N ALA A 83 3.99 9.97 2.74
CA ALA A 83 5.23 10.55 3.26
C ALA A 83 6.41 9.59 3.20
N THR A 84 6.25 8.39 3.75
CA THR A 84 7.29 7.37 3.83
C THR A 84 6.76 6.00 3.45
N ILE A 85 7.66 5.15 2.94
CA ILE A 85 7.42 3.71 2.78
C ILE A 85 8.21 2.97 3.86
N GLU A 86 7.56 2.09 4.61
CA GLU A 86 8.12 1.39 5.79
C GLU A 86 7.67 -0.09 5.78
N HIS A 87 8.33 -0.98 6.53
CA HIS A 87 7.82 -2.36 6.66
C HIS A 87 6.42 -2.40 7.27
N SER A 88 6.21 -1.62 8.34
CA SER A 88 4.93 -1.51 9.02
C SER A 88 4.82 -0.16 9.72
N VAL A 89 3.66 0.50 9.60
CA VAL A 89 3.36 1.74 10.33
C VAL A 89 2.24 1.49 11.34
N GLY A 90 2.39 2.06 12.54
CA GLY A 90 1.37 1.97 13.59
C GLY A 90 0.36 3.11 13.59
N VAL A 91 0.74 4.28 13.06
CA VAL A 91 -0.07 5.50 13.01
C VAL A 91 0.06 6.15 11.64
N ASN A 92 -0.89 7.03 11.31
CA ASN A 92 -0.94 7.75 10.03
C ASN A 92 -0.83 6.79 8.84
N TYR A 93 -1.60 5.70 8.88
CA TYR A 93 -1.63 4.71 7.82
C TYR A 93 -2.32 5.29 6.58
N TRP A 94 -1.59 5.38 5.47
CA TRP A 94 -2.14 5.85 4.20
C TRP A 94 -2.59 4.68 3.31
N GLY A 95 -1.80 3.60 3.27
CA GLY A 95 -2.06 2.45 2.41
C GLY A 95 -0.91 1.44 2.46
N PHE A 96 -0.84 0.57 1.46
CA PHE A 96 0.31 -0.33 1.28
C PHE A 96 0.75 -0.43 -0.17
N VAL A 97 1.98 -0.88 -0.32
CA VAL A 97 2.61 -1.21 -1.59
C VAL A 97 2.93 -2.70 -1.63
N LEU A 98 2.72 -3.33 -2.78
CA LEU A 98 3.29 -4.63 -3.12
C LEU A 98 4.35 -4.47 -4.20
N SER A 99 5.43 -5.23 -4.11
CA SER A 99 6.42 -5.35 -5.18
C SER A 99 6.95 -6.77 -5.26
N LYS A 100 7.34 -7.21 -6.45
CA LYS A 100 8.04 -8.50 -6.62
C LYS A 100 9.52 -8.41 -6.23
N GLU A 101 10.04 -7.20 -6.15
CA GLU A 101 11.43 -6.93 -5.78
C GLU A 101 11.47 -6.20 -4.45
N GLU A 102 12.48 -6.50 -3.62
CA GLU A 102 12.64 -5.83 -2.33
C GLU A 102 12.94 -4.34 -2.54
N LEU A 103 12.19 -3.44 -1.90
CA LEU A 103 12.48 -2.02 -1.91
C LEU A 103 13.59 -1.70 -0.90
N ASP A 104 14.55 -0.87 -1.29
CA ASP A 104 15.67 -0.46 -0.44
C ASP A 104 15.25 0.61 0.57
N LEU A 105 14.93 0.17 1.80
CA LEU A 105 14.62 1.05 2.92
C LEU A 105 15.90 1.66 3.50
N ASN A 106 16.43 2.67 2.80
CA ASN A 106 17.78 3.18 2.98
C ASN A 106 17.95 4.27 4.06
N LYS A 107 16.87 4.73 4.70
CA LYS A 107 16.92 5.62 5.86
C LYS A 107 16.53 4.90 7.13
N VAL A 108 16.95 5.44 8.27
CA VAL A 108 16.67 4.91 9.61
C VAL A 108 16.24 6.08 10.50
N ASP A 109 15.13 5.95 11.21
CA ASP A 109 14.69 6.96 12.18
C ASP A 109 15.42 6.79 13.53
N TYR A 110 15.16 7.67 14.50
CA TYR A 110 15.74 7.57 15.84
C TYR A 110 15.35 6.28 16.59
N GLY A 111 14.22 5.67 16.22
CA GLY A 111 13.73 4.41 16.79
C GLY A 111 14.29 3.16 16.10
N GLY A 112 15.13 3.31 15.07
CA GLY A 112 15.67 2.20 14.28
C GLY A 112 14.75 1.70 13.17
N THR A 113 13.62 2.36 12.91
CA THR A 113 12.71 2.01 11.82
C THR A 113 13.35 2.36 10.49
N LYS A 114 13.45 1.39 9.59
CA LYS A 114 13.93 1.61 8.22
C LYS A 114 12.81 2.12 7.32
N TYR A 115 13.12 3.10 6.47
CA TYR A 115 12.13 3.72 5.60
C TYR A 115 12.73 4.28 4.30
N ILE A 116 11.86 4.51 3.31
CA ILE A 116 12.12 5.37 2.17
C ILE A 116 11.42 6.70 2.41
N GLN A 117 12.17 7.80 2.33
CA GLN A 117 11.57 9.12 2.24
C GLN A 117 11.11 9.36 0.80
N LEU A 118 9.81 9.58 0.60
CA LEU A 118 9.28 10.02 -0.69
C LEU A 118 9.69 11.47 -0.94
N THR A 119 10.18 11.75 -2.13
CA THR A 119 10.38 13.09 -2.66
C THR A 119 9.05 13.75 -2.94
N LYS A 120 9.03 15.08 -3.11
CA LYS A 120 7.80 15.78 -3.49
C LYS A 120 7.22 15.23 -4.81
N LYS A 121 8.09 15.00 -5.80
CA LYS A 121 7.68 14.45 -7.10
C LYS A 121 7.00 13.08 -6.95
N GLU A 122 7.62 12.16 -6.21
CA GLU A 122 7.04 10.84 -5.96
C GLU A 122 5.69 10.92 -5.23
N ARG A 123 5.49 11.89 -4.32
CA ARG A 123 4.22 12.12 -3.61
C ARG A 123 3.13 12.82 -4.42
N ASP A 124 3.48 13.44 -5.53
CA ASP A 124 2.52 14.23 -6.32
C ASP A 124 2.15 13.48 -7.62
N GLU A 125 3.04 12.59 -8.09
CA GLU A 125 2.89 11.88 -9.36
C GLU A 125 2.64 10.37 -9.22
N ILE A 126 2.95 9.75 -8.08
CA ILE A 126 2.85 8.30 -7.87
C ILE A 126 1.92 7.96 -6.70
N PHE A 127 2.09 8.64 -5.56
CA PHE A 127 1.28 8.43 -4.35
C PHE A 127 0.30 9.58 -4.14
#